data_AF-A0A0F9ALH9-F1
#
_entry.id   AF-A0A0F9ALH9-F1
#
_cell.length_a   1.000
_cell.length_b   1.000
_cell.length_c   1.000
_cell.angle_alpha   90.00
_cell.angle_beta   90.00
_cell.angle_gamma   90.00
#
_symmetry.space_group_name_H-M   'P 1'
#
loop_
_entity.id
_entity.type
_entity.pdbx_description
1 polymer ?
#
loop_
_entity_poly.entity_id
_entity_poly.type
_entity_poly.pdbx_seq_one_letter_code
_entity_poly.pdbx_strand_id
1 'polypeptide(L)'
;LGTLSGNKLLVEDFIANNHPDGIQDDEIDAIPDQVEKSSTYFSRNPDKDLILWDYQIKGFFKDACSMMLRVTKVKELRAYKKIIDGLIFVKPRKIHLSLSKDLTFTERPLRAATAQGERIALARSETAPIGTTITIEILLLKPSLVKYIKNWLDYGILRGLGQWRNSGMGRFTWEEVQ
;
A
#
# COMPACT_ATOMS: atom_id res chain seq x y z
N LEU A 1 -1.35 -1.70 -7.46
CA LEU A 1 -1.42 -0.31 -7.98
C LEU A 1 -0.31 0.48 -7.33
N GLY A 2 0.34 1.34 -8.10
CA GLY A 2 1.30 2.31 -7.59
C GLY A 2 0.70 3.17 -6.47
N THR A 3 1.58 3.67 -5.62
CA THR A 3 1.21 4.45 -4.43
C THR A 3 2.05 5.70 -4.25
N LEU A 4 3.15 5.82 -5.00
CA LEU A 4 3.94 7.04 -5.02
C LEU A 4 3.33 8.02 -6.01
N SER A 5 3.19 9.27 -5.60
CA SER A 5 2.72 10.34 -6.49
C SER A 5 3.78 10.65 -7.54
N GLY A 6 3.36 10.90 -8.77
CA GLY A 6 4.20 11.40 -9.85
C GLY A 6 4.52 12.89 -9.75
N ASN A 7 4.08 13.59 -8.71
CA ASN A 7 4.49 14.96 -8.45
C ASN A 7 5.56 14.96 -7.36
N LYS A 8 6.83 15.09 -7.77
CA LYS A 8 8.00 15.02 -6.88
C LYS A 8 7.88 15.97 -5.68
N LEU A 9 7.39 17.19 -5.89
CA LEU A 9 7.17 18.16 -4.81
C LEU A 9 6.11 17.70 -3.80
N LEU A 10 5.03 17.08 -4.25
CA LEU A 10 4.02 16.51 -3.34
C LEU A 10 4.55 15.28 -2.59
N VAL A 11 5.45 14.51 -3.21
CA VAL A 11 6.09 13.37 -2.53
C VAL A 11 7.07 13.88 -1.48
N GLU A 12 7.92 14.85 -1.82
CA GLU A 12 8.85 15.51 -0.90
C GLU A 12 8.08 16.16 0.28
N ASP A 13 7.01 16.91 0.00
CA ASP A 13 6.16 17.52 1.03
C ASP A 13 5.44 16.47 1.89
N PHE A 14 4.95 15.37 1.31
CA PHE A 14 4.29 14.31 2.07
C PHE A 14 5.26 13.54 2.97
N ILE A 15 6.48 13.26 2.48
CA ILE A 15 7.55 12.61 3.24
C ILE A 15 8.00 13.53 4.37
N ALA A 16 8.28 14.80 4.08
CA ALA A 16 8.72 15.78 5.07
C ALA A 16 7.70 15.99 6.21
N ASN A 17 6.39 16.00 5.89
CA ASN A 17 5.34 16.23 6.88
C ASN A 17 4.96 14.99 7.71
N ASN A 18 5.17 13.77 7.20
CA ASN A 18 4.82 12.53 7.93
C ASN A 18 6.03 11.86 8.63
N HIS A 19 7.25 12.30 8.34
CA HIS A 19 8.49 11.79 8.96
C HIS A 19 9.32 12.94 9.57
N PRO A 20 8.88 13.52 10.70
CA PRO A 20 9.59 14.62 11.36
C PRO A 20 10.99 14.25 11.91
N ASP A 21 11.25 12.95 12.12
CA ASP A 21 12.52 12.45 12.69
C ASP A 21 13.59 12.07 11.64
N GLY A 22 13.45 12.59 10.42
CA GLY A 22 14.44 12.44 9.36
C GLY A 22 13.86 11.78 8.12
N ILE A 23 14.07 12.46 7.00
CA ILE A 23 13.90 11.90 5.66
C ILE A 23 14.77 10.66 5.56
N GLN A 24 14.19 9.54 5.15
CA GLN A 24 14.96 8.35 4.83
C GLN A 24 15.30 8.44 3.34
N ASP A 25 16.57 8.73 3.02
CA ASP A 25 17.08 8.99 1.66
C ASP A 25 16.64 7.91 0.67
N ASP A 26 16.46 6.68 1.15
CA ASP A 26 16.03 5.52 0.37
C ASP A 26 14.58 5.61 -0.14
N GLU A 27 13.70 6.39 0.48
CA GLU A 27 12.34 6.66 -0.03
C GLU A 27 12.33 7.72 -1.13
N ILE A 28 13.23 8.71 -1.05
CA ILE A 28 13.41 9.73 -2.09
C ILE A 28 14.05 9.11 -3.33
N ASP A 29 15.09 8.29 -3.15
CA ASP A 29 15.77 7.60 -4.25
C ASP A 29 14.85 6.61 -4.97
N ALA A 30 13.77 6.17 -4.32
CA ALA A 30 12.82 5.24 -4.90
C ALA A 30 11.79 5.89 -5.85
N ILE A 31 11.83 7.22 -6.01
CA ILE A 31 10.93 7.97 -6.89
C ILE A 31 11.39 7.82 -8.34
N PRO A 32 10.49 7.49 -9.30
CA PRO A 32 10.86 7.39 -10.71
C PRO A 32 11.27 8.74 -11.34
N ASP A 33 12.29 8.72 -12.21
CA ASP A 33 12.88 9.91 -12.84
C ASP A 33 11.94 10.68 -13.78
N GLN A 34 10.97 10.00 -14.40
CA GLN A 34 9.99 10.59 -15.32
C GLN A 34 8.58 10.25 -14.87
N VAL A 35 7.87 11.27 -14.40
CA VAL A 35 6.55 11.10 -13.81
C VAL A 35 5.56 12.10 -14.39
N GLU A 36 4.51 11.58 -15.04
CA GLU A 36 3.38 12.41 -15.45
C GLU A 36 2.66 12.99 -14.23
N LYS A 37 2.33 14.29 -14.29
CA LYS A 37 1.50 14.97 -13.29
C LYS A 37 0.15 14.23 -13.18
N SER A 38 -0.30 13.97 -11.96
CA SER A 38 -1.52 13.20 -11.63
C SER A 38 -1.45 11.68 -11.87
N SER A 39 -0.26 11.14 -12.11
CA SER A 39 -0.03 9.69 -12.13
C SER A 39 0.51 9.17 -10.81
N THR A 40 0.30 7.89 -10.51
CA THR A 40 0.89 7.20 -9.35
C THR A 40 1.68 5.98 -9.80
N TYR A 41 2.85 5.77 -9.20
CA TYR A 41 3.82 4.75 -9.61
C TYR A 41 4.15 3.82 -8.44
N PHE A 42 4.66 2.64 -8.74
CA PHE A 42 5.34 1.82 -7.75
C PHE A 42 6.73 2.41 -7.47
N SER A 43 7.16 2.28 -6.22
CA SER A 43 8.53 2.56 -5.81
C SER A 43 9.50 1.66 -6.57
N ARG A 44 10.72 2.15 -6.83
CA ARG A 44 11.80 1.37 -7.43
C ARG A 44 13.00 1.34 -6.47
N ASN A 45 13.73 0.23 -6.39
CA ASN A 45 15.00 0.20 -5.66
C ASN A 45 16.14 0.80 -6.53
N PRO A 46 17.38 0.95 -6.03
CA PRO A 46 18.51 1.44 -6.82
C PRO A 46 18.80 0.61 -8.08
N ASP A 47 18.50 -0.69 -8.05
CA ASP A 47 18.61 -1.60 -9.20
C ASP A 47 17.43 -1.49 -10.19
N LYS A 48 16.50 -0.56 -9.93
CA LYS A 48 15.27 -0.27 -10.69
C LYS A 48 14.19 -1.34 -10.62
N ASP A 49 14.32 -2.31 -9.73
CA ASP A 49 13.27 -3.27 -9.43
C ASP A 49 12.09 -2.60 -8.74
N LEU A 50 10.88 -3.07 -9.04
CA LEU A 50 9.66 -2.59 -8.42
C LEU A 50 9.55 -3.12 -7.00
N ILE A 51 9.21 -2.23 -6.07
CA ILE A 51 9.05 -2.57 -4.66
C ILE A 51 7.75 -2.00 -4.06
N LEU A 52 7.26 -2.68 -3.03
CA LEU A 52 6.36 -2.15 -2.02
C LEU A 52 7.15 -1.93 -0.73
N TRP A 53 6.78 -0.91 0.02
CA TRP A 53 7.28 -0.74 1.37
C TRP A 53 6.49 -1.58 2.37
N ASP A 54 7.15 -2.11 3.38
CA ASP A 54 6.55 -2.89 4.46
C ASP A 54 5.37 -2.17 5.16
N TYR A 55 5.50 -0.85 5.33
CA TYR A 55 4.45 -0.03 5.91
C TYR A 55 3.15 -0.03 5.10
N GLN A 56 3.21 -0.32 3.79
CA GLN A 56 2.01 -0.43 2.96
C GLN A 56 1.20 -1.68 3.32
N ILE A 57 1.89 -2.77 3.64
CA ILE A 57 1.26 -3.99 4.15
C ILE A 57 0.70 -3.74 5.56
N LYS A 58 1.44 -3.03 6.43
CA LYS A 58 0.90 -2.60 7.74
C LYS A 58 -0.32 -1.69 7.58
N GLY A 59 -0.32 -0.79 6.61
CA GLY A 59 -1.45 0.07 6.27
C GLY A 59 -2.68 -0.74 5.89
N PHE A 60 -2.50 -1.81 5.11
CA PHE A 60 -3.56 -2.76 4.81
C PHE A 60 -4.08 -3.47 6.08
N PHE A 61 -3.21 -3.96 6.95
CA PHE A 61 -3.67 -4.59 8.21
C PHE A 61 -4.51 -3.63 9.08
N LYS A 62 -4.13 -2.35 9.14
CA LYS A 62 -4.92 -1.33 9.87
C LYS A 62 -6.29 -1.12 9.23
N ASP A 63 -6.35 -1.02 7.90
CA ASP A 63 -7.59 -0.85 7.13
C ASP A 63 -8.51 -2.07 7.29
N ALA A 64 -7.97 -3.28 7.08
CA ALA A 64 -8.66 -4.56 7.26
C ALA A 64 -9.18 -4.71 8.69
N CYS A 65 -8.33 -4.51 9.71
CA CYS A 65 -8.75 -4.58 11.10
C CYS A 65 -9.87 -3.59 11.43
N SER A 66 -9.77 -2.35 10.94
CA SER A 66 -10.80 -1.34 11.17
C SER A 66 -12.17 -1.75 10.62
N MET A 67 -12.21 -2.40 9.46
CA MET A 67 -13.45 -2.89 8.86
C MET A 67 -13.95 -4.16 9.54
N MET A 68 -13.07 -5.13 9.82
CA MET A 68 -13.45 -6.39 10.46
C MET A 68 -13.99 -6.19 11.88
N LEU A 69 -13.55 -5.14 12.59
CA LEU A 69 -14.11 -4.75 13.88
C LEU A 69 -15.57 -4.29 13.83
N ARG A 70 -16.10 -3.95 12.64
CA ARG A 70 -17.53 -3.66 12.44
C ARG A 70 -18.39 -4.92 12.38
N VAL A 71 -17.79 -6.03 11.95
CA VAL A 71 -18.46 -7.34 11.86
C VAL A 71 -18.31 -8.08 13.19
N THR A 72 -17.09 -8.15 13.72
CA THR A 72 -16.77 -8.90 14.94
C THR A 72 -16.08 -8.02 15.96
N LYS A 73 -16.71 -7.82 17.11
CA LYS A 73 -16.13 -7.02 18.20
C LYS A 73 -15.09 -7.84 18.97
N VAL A 74 -13.82 -7.48 18.83
CA VAL A 74 -12.71 -8.13 19.52
C VAL A 74 -12.08 -7.16 20.53
N LYS A 75 -12.21 -7.45 21.83
CA LYS A 75 -11.68 -6.59 22.90
C LYS A 75 -10.16 -6.39 22.79
N GLU A 76 -9.44 -7.44 22.41
CA GLU A 76 -7.97 -7.42 22.25
C GLU A 76 -7.51 -6.42 21.20
N LEU A 77 -8.34 -6.10 20.20
CA LEU A 77 -8.02 -5.19 19.10
C LEU A 77 -8.61 -3.79 19.29
N ARG A 78 -9.03 -3.42 20.52
CA ARG A 78 -9.59 -2.09 20.80
C ARG A 78 -8.62 -0.94 20.44
N ALA A 79 -7.31 -1.17 20.64
CA ALA A 79 -6.23 -0.25 20.27
C ALA A 79 -5.43 -0.77 19.07
N TYR A 80 -6.10 -1.33 18.05
CA TYR A 80 -5.47 -2.07 16.95
C TYR A 80 -4.30 -1.33 16.28
N LYS A 81 -4.37 0.00 16.11
CA LYS A 81 -3.26 0.77 15.50
C LYS A 81 -1.96 0.59 16.28
N LYS A 82 -1.98 0.83 17.60
CA LYS A 82 -0.81 0.66 18.48
C LYS A 82 -0.32 -0.79 18.52
N ILE A 83 -1.25 -1.74 18.50
CA ILE A 83 -0.94 -3.18 18.49
C ILE A 83 -0.23 -3.57 17.19
N ILE A 84 -0.77 -3.16 16.04
CA ILE A 84 -0.17 -3.45 14.73
C ILE A 84 1.19 -2.76 14.61
N ASP A 85 1.31 -1.51 15.05
CA ASP A 85 2.58 -0.77 14.95
C ASP A 85 3.67 -1.32 15.87
N GLY A 86 3.31 -1.72 17.09
CA GLY A 86 4.28 -2.14 18.10
C GLY A 86 4.56 -3.65 18.18
N LEU A 87 3.66 -4.52 17.68
CA LEU A 87 3.76 -5.97 17.88
C LEU A 87 3.80 -6.79 16.58
N ILE A 88 3.62 -6.14 15.42
CA ILE A 88 3.57 -6.80 14.11
C ILE A 88 4.58 -6.13 13.18
N PHE A 89 5.53 -6.91 12.68
CA PHE A 89 6.63 -6.42 11.85
C PHE A 89 6.63 -7.19 10.53
N VAL A 90 6.51 -6.45 9.43
CA VAL A 90 6.56 -7.01 8.08
C VAL A 90 7.99 -6.85 7.58
N LYS A 91 8.53 -7.90 6.96
CA LYS A 91 9.86 -7.92 6.37
C LYS A 91 9.82 -8.52 4.96
N PRO A 92 10.79 -8.18 4.10
CA PRO A 92 11.80 -7.11 4.26
C PRO A 92 11.18 -5.71 4.18
N ARG A 93 11.95 -4.65 4.48
CA ARG A 93 11.49 -3.24 4.35
C ARG A 93 11.08 -2.90 2.91
N LYS A 94 11.90 -3.34 1.95
CA LYS A 94 11.68 -3.23 0.50
C LYS A 94 11.22 -4.58 -0.03
N ILE A 95 9.93 -4.72 -0.30
CA ILE A 95 9.30 -5.96 -0.75
C ILE A 95 9.26 -5.96 -2.27
N HIS A 96 10.03 -6.85 -2.91
CA HIS A 96 10.07 -6.96 -4.37
C HIS A 96 8.74 -7.44 -4.96
N LEU A 97 8.30 -6.82 -6.06
CA LEU A 97 7.17 -7.30 -6.87
C LEU A 97 7.68 -8.18 -8.00
N SER A 98 7.38 -9.47 -7.94
CA SER A 98 7.63 -10.39 -9.05
C SER A 98 6.49 -10.30 -10.05
N LEU A 99 6.72 -9.58 -11.15
CA LEU A 99 5.71 -9.37 -12.17
C LEU A 99 5.51 -10.61 -13.05
N SER A 100 4.26 -10.89 -13.39
CA SER A 100 3.92 -11.93 -14.37
C SER A 100 4.04 -11.46 -15.83
N LYS A 101 3.92 -10.14 -16.06
CA LYS A 101 3.99 -9.44 -17.36
C LYS A 101 4.41 -7.99 -17.12
N ASP A 102 4.56 -7.22 -18.19
CA ASP A 102 4.85 -5.79 -18.07
C ASP A 102 3.76 -5.01 -17.32
N LEU A 103 4.18 -3.94 -16.65
CA LEU A 103 3.26 -2.99 -16.02
C LEU A 103 2.35 -2.36 -17.07
N THR A 104 1.11 -2.13 -16.66
CA THR A 104 0.15 -1.32 -17.43
C THR A 104 -0.26 -0.08 -16.64
N PHE A 105 -1.09 0.76 -17.25
CA PHE A 105 -1.71 1.87 -16.53
C PHE A 105 -3.22 1.66 -16.48
N THR A 106 -3.79 1.96 -15.31
CA THR A 106 -5.23 2.12 -15.16
C THR A 106 -5.52 3.60 -14.99
N GLU A 107 -6.54 4.10 -15.69
CA GLU A 107 -6.93 5.50 -15.69
C GLU A 107 -8.39 5.66 -15.27
N ARG A 108 -8.68 6.73 -14.53
CA ARG A 108 -10.04 7.09 -14.14
C ARG A 108 -10.24 8.60 -14.11
N PRO A 109 -11.36 9.10 -14.66
CA PRO A 109 -11.73 10.49 -14.48
C PRO A 109 -12.14 10.72 -13.01
N LEU A 110 -11.46 11.65 -12.36
CA LEU A 110 -11.86 12.23 -11.09
C LEU A 110 -12.66 13.49 -11.35
N ARG A 111 -13.86 13.55 -10.78
CA ARG A 111 -14.67 14.76 -10.78
C ARG A 111 -14.51 15.44 -9.43
N ALA A 112 -14.13 16.71 -9.46
CA ALA A 112 -14.07 17.55 -8.28
C ALA A 112 -14.97 18.77 -8.48
N ALA A 113 -15.92 18.98 -7.57
CA ALA A 113 -16.66 20.22 -7.48
C ALA A 113 -15.74 21.26 -6.81
N THR A 114 -15.39 22.32 -7.54
CA THR A 114 -14.60 23.43 -6.99
C THR A 114 -15.47 24.68 -6.92
N ALA A 115 -15.06 25.68 -6.13
CA ALA A 115 -15.74 26.99 -6.09
C ALA A 115 -15.80 27.69 -7.45
N GLN A 116 -14.99 27.26 -8.43
CA GLN A 116 -14.94 27.75 -9.80
C GLN A 116 -15.67 26.83 -10.81
N GLY A 117 -16.47 25.88 -10.34
CA GLY A 117 -17.22 24.93 -11.16
C GLY A 117 -16.68 23.49 -11.11
N GLU A 118 -17.32 22.60 -11.88
CA GLU A 118 -16.89 21.21 -12.02
C GLU A 118 -15.57 21.14 -12.80
N ARG A 119 -14.59 20.44 -12.22
CA ARG A 119 -13.35 20.09 -12.90
C ARG A 119 -13.25 18.58 -13.05
N ILE A 120 -12.83 18.14 -14.22
CA ILE A 120 -12.50 16.74 -14.51
C ILE A 120 -10.98 16.64 -14.59
N ALA A 121 -10.39 15.82 -13.74
CA ALA A 121 -8.97 15.47 -13.78
C ALA A 121 -8.82 13.99 -14.13
N LEU A 122 -7.79 13.62 -14.87
CA LEU A 122 -7.48 12.21 -15.12
C LEU A 122 -6.51 11.73 -14.02
N ALA A 123 -6.93 10.72 -13.26
CA ALA A 123 -6.02 10.00 -12.37
C ALA A 123 -5.52 8.76 -13.10
N ARG A 124 -4.21 8.56 -13.11
CA ARG A 124 -3.53 7.45 -13.78
C ARG A 124 -2.66 6.70 -12.78
N SER A 125 -2.61 5.38 -12.85
CA SER A 125 -1.87 4.57 -11.87
C SER A 125 -1.19 3.37 -12.52
N GLU A 126 0.10 3.17 -12.25
CA GLU A 126 0.80 1.94 -12.59
C GLU A 126 0.07 0.74 -11.96
N THR A 127 -0.17 -0.27 -12.80
CA THR A 127 -0.96 -1.44 -12.48
C THR A 127 -0.11 -2.66 -12.75
N ALA A 128 0.16 -3.41 -11.70
CA ALA A 128 0.79 -4.71 -11.82
C ALA A 128 -0.23 -5.70 -12.41
N PRO A 129 0.17 -6.54 -13.38
CA PRO A 129 -0.71 -7.52 -13.99
C PRO A 129 -1.13 -8.61 -13.00
N ILE A 130 -2.25 -9.28 -13.30
CA ILE A 130 -2.69 -10.44 -12.53
C ILE A 130 -1.62 -11.54 -12.55
N GLY A 131 -1.42 -12.20 -11.42
CA GLY A 131 -0.34 -13.15 -11.21
C GLY A 131 0.98 -12.52 -10.73
N THR A 132 1.04 -11.20 -10.57
CA THR A 132 2.13 -10.57 -9.80
C THR A 132 2.11 -11.06 -8.36
N THR A 133 3.27 -11.46 -7.84
CA THR A 133 3.43 -11.95 -6.47
C THR A 133 4.37 -11.07 -5.65
N ILE A 134 4.22 -11.14 -4.33
CA ILE A 134 5.16 -10.60 -3.35
C ILE A 134 5.37 -11.68 -2.28
N THR A 135 6.58 -11.75 -1.73
CA THR A 135 6.90 -12.63 -0.61
C THR A 135 7.26 -11.78 0.59
N ILE A 136 6.63 -12.05 1.73
CA ILE A 136 6.83 -11.32 2.98
C ILE A 136 6.97 -12.28 4.16
N GLU A 137 7.75 -11.87 5.15
CA GLU A 137 7.79 -12.47 6.47
C GLU A 137 7.00 -11.57 7.43
N ILE A 138 6.18 -12.17 8.30
CA ILE A 138 5.43 -11.46 9.32
C ILE A 138 5.90 -11.93 10.69
N LEU A 139 6.73 -11.12 11.33
CA LEU A 139 7.18 -11.34 12.69
C LEU A 139 6.12 -10.81 13.68
N LEU A 140 5.73 -11.67 14.62
CA LEU A 140 4.77 -11.37 15.67
C LEU A 140 5.44 -11.43 17.05
N LEU A 141 5.47 -10.31 17.78
CA LEU A 141 5.91 -10.33 19.18
C LEU A 141 4.88 -10.98 20.12
N LYS A 142 3.62 -11.06 19.66
CA LYS A 142 2.55 -11.78 20.35
C LYS A 142 1.97 -12.85 19.42
N PRO A 143 2.34 -14.14 19.60
CA PRO A 143 1.93 -15.22 18.70
C PRO A 143 0.41 -15.38 18.52
N SER A 144 -0.39 -15.07 19.56
CA SER A 144 -1.85 -15.15 19.49
C SER A 144 -2.50 -14.16 18.50
N LEU A 145 -1.73 -13.22 17.94
CA LEU A 145 -2.19 -12.33 16.88
C LEU A 145 -2.27 -13.01 15.50
N VAL A 146 -1.66 -14.18 15.31
CA VAL A 146 -1.59 -14.87 14.01
C VAL A 146 -2.97 -15.10 13.39
N LYS A 147 -3.98 -15.42 14.21
CA LYS A 147 -5.36 -15.62 13.74
C LYS A 147 -5.97 -14.36 13.11
N TYR A 148 -5.57 -13.17 13.60
CA TYR A 148 -6.03 -11.91 13.05
C TYR A 148 -5.31 -11.58 11.74
N ILE A 149 -4.00 -11.87 11.66
CA ILE A 149 -3.24 -11.75 10.41
C ILE A 149 -3.91 -12.57 9.30
N LYS A 150 -4.14 -13.87 9.54
CA LYS A 150 -4.77 -14.77 8.55
C LYS A 150 -6.14 -14.22 8.10
N ASN A 151 -6.98 -13.83 9.05
CA ASN A 151 -8.29 -13.22 8.75
C ASN A 151 -8.18 -11.92 7.93
N TRP A 152 -7.19 -11.07 8.20
CA TRP A 152 -6.99 -9.84 7.43
C TRP A 152 -6.46 -10.14 6.03
N LEU A 153 -5.60 -11.14 5.86
CA LEU A 153 -5.15 -11.59 4.55
C LEU A 153 -6.29 -12.23 3.74
N ASP A 154 -7.16 -13.01 4.38
CA ASP A 154 -8.39 -13.55 3.76
C ASP A 154 -9.31 -12.42 3.26
N TYR A 155 -9.42 -11.33 4.02
CA TYR A 155 -10.16 -10.14 3.60
C TYR A 155 -9.56 -9.44 2.36
N GLY A 156 -8.31 -9.75 2.02
CA GLY A 156 -7.60 -9.24 0.84
C GLY A 156 -8.32 -9.47 -0.49
N ILE A 157 -9.06 -10.59 -0.62
CA ILE A 157 -9.82 -10.91 -1.83
C ILE A 157 -10.98 -9.93 -2.06
N LEU A 158 -11.49 -9.29 -1.00
CA LEU A 158 -12.57 -8.32 -1.07
C LEU A 158 -12.03 -6.89 -1.15
N ARG A 159 -11.03 -6.57 -0.31
CA ARG A 159 -10.56 -5.21 -0.05
C ARG A 159 -9.42 -4.76 -0.95
N GLY A 160 -8.44 -5.63 -1.20
CA GLY A 160 -7.24 -5.35 -1.99
C GLY A 160 -6.20 -4.43 -1.34
N LEU A 161 -5.07 -4.27 -2.05
CA LEU A 161 -3.89 -3.46 -1.69
C LEU A 161 -3.71 -2.25 -2.63
N GLY A 162 -3.02 -1.23 -2.12
CA GLY A 162 -2.64 -0.04 -2.88
C GLY A 162 -3.71 1.06 -2.93
N GLN A 163 -3.50 2.02 -3.83
CA GLN A 163 -4.20 3.31 -3.80
C GLN A 163 -5.69 3.22 -4.13
N TRP A 164 -6.10 2.39 -5.09
CA TRP A 164 -7.52 2.26 -5.49
C TRP A 164 -8.19 0.99 -5.00
N ARG A 165 -7.76 0.47 -3.84
CA ARG A 165 -8.33 -0.74 -3.23
C ARG A 165 -9.85 -0.67 -3.03
N ASN A 166 -10.38 0.51 -2.64
CA ASN A 166 -11.82 0.76 -2.49
C ASN A 166 -12.63 0.67 -3.79
N SER A 167 -11.96 0.61 -4.95
CA SER A 167 -12.57 0.45 -6.27
C SER A 167 -12.50 -0.98 -6.80
N GLY A 168 -12.21 -1.95 -5.92
CA GLY A 168 -12.06 -3.36 -6.28
C GLY A 168 -10.71 -3.71 -6.90
N MET A 169 -9.75 -2.80 -6.89
CA MET A 169 -8.41 -3.02 -7.45
C MET A 169 -7.45 -3.59 -6.41
N GLY A 170 -6.41 -4.28 -6.88
CA GLY A 170 -5.35 -4.81 -6.01
C GLY A 170 -5.80 -5.95 -5.09
N ARG A 171 -6.92 -6.60 -5.39
CA ARG A 171 -7.35 -7.83 -4.71
C ARG A 171 -6.29 -8.91 -4.87
N PHE A 172 -6.13 -9.72 -3.84
CA PHE A 172 -5.14 -10.76 -3.80
C PHE A 172 -5.66 -11.99 -3.05
N THR A 173 -5.03 -13.12 -3.33
CA THR A 173 -5.06 -14.33 -2.51
C THR A 173 -3.69 -14.50 -1.86
N TRP A 174 -3.62 -15.30 -0.81
CA TRP A 174 -2.37 -15.55 -0.11
C TRP A 174 -2.24 -17.05 0.20
N GLU A 175 -1.01 -17.48 0.38
CA GLU A 175 -0.65 -18.80 0.89
C GLU A 175 0.50 -18.68 1.87
N GLU A 176 0.63 -19.66 2.76
CA GLU A 176 1.74 -19.74 3.71
C GLU A 176 2.88 -20.53 3.04
N VAL A 177 4.04 -19.88 2.89
CA VAL A 177 5.25 -20.51 2.34
C VAL A 177 6.06 -21.06 3.52
N GLN A 178 6.52 -22.31 3.43
CA GLN A 178 7.35 -22.98 4.46
C GLN A 178 8.82 -22.61 4.33
#